data_AF-A0A1H7AT37-F1
#
_entry.id   AF-A0A1H7AT37-F1
#
_cell.length_a   1.000
_cell.length_b   1.000
_cell.length_c   1.000
_cell.angle_alpha   90.00
_cell.angle_beta   90.00
_cell.angle_gamma   90.00
#
_symmetry.space_group_name_H-M   'P 1'
#
loop_
_entity.id
_entity.type
_entity.pdbx_description
1 polymer ?
#
loop_
_entity_poly.entity_id
_entity_poly.type
_entity_poly.pdbx_seq_one_letter_code
_entity_poly.pdbx_strand_id
1 'polypeptide(L)' 'MSKSELQNEIVKATEELPESLVKEILDFAEFLINKQAKTSNEQIRLELHSLSQSEISHLDEEFTGYKLTYPKIND' A
#
# COMPACT_ATOMS: atom_id res chain seq x y z
N MET A 1 6.47 21.74 -12.03
CA MET A 1 5.56 21.43 -13.14
C MET A 1 4.19 21.14 -12.58
N SER A 2 3.16 21.67 -13.23
CA SER A 2 1.77 21.31 -12.98
C SER A 2 1.40 20.00 -13.68
N LYS A 3 0.33 19.32 -13.23
CA LYS A 3 -0.16 18.07 -13.85
C LYS A 3 -0.49 18.26 -15.34
N SER A 4 -1.02 19.43 -15.71
CA SER A 4 -1.35 19.77 -17.10
C SER A 4 -0.12 20.00 -17.97
N GLU A 5 0.94 20.61 -17.44
CA GLU A 5 2.22 20.76 -18.14
C GLU A 5 2.84 19.39 -18.47
N LEU A 6 2.85 18.47 -17.50
CA LEU A 6 3.39 17.12 -17.67
C LEU A 6 2.60 16.31 -18.72
N GLN A 7 1.26 16.38 -18.68
CA GLN A 7 0.42 15.69 -19.68
C GLN A 7 0.67 16.23 -21.08
N ASN A 8 0.80 17.55 -21.24
CA ASN A 8 1.08 18.16 -22.53
C ASN A 8 2.46 17.77 -23.08
N GLU A 9 3.47 17.65 -22.22
CA GLU A 9 4.80 17.16 -22.62
C GLU A 9 4.76 15.69 -23.03
N ILE A 10 4.05 14.85 -22.28
CA ILE A 10 3.89 13.42 -22.62
C ILE A 10 3.19 13.27 -23.97
N VAL A 11 2.09 14.00 -24.19
CA VAL A 11 1.36 13.95 -25.47
C VAL A 11 2.27 14.41 -26.61
N LYS A 12 2.99 15.53 -26.46
CA LYS A 12 3.94 16.02 -27.46
C LYS A 12 5.07 15.03 -27.76
N ALA A 13 5.59 14.37 -26.74
CA ALA A 13 6.65 13.38 -26.90
C ALA A 13 6.16 12.05 -27.50
N THR A 14 4.84 11.83 -27.55
CA THR A 14 4.21 10.59 -27.99
C THR A 14 3.28 10.78 -29.20
N GLU A 15 3.38 11.91 -29.91
CA GLU A 15 2.52 12.25 -31.07
C GLU A 15 2.55 11.21 -32.20
N GLU A 16 3.64 10.46 -32.34
CA GLU A 16 3.78 9.41 -33.36
C GLU A 16 3.20 8.06 -32.94
N LEU A 17 2.80 7.92 -31.66
CA LEU A 17 2.24 6.69 -31.13
C LEU A 17 0.73 6.61 -31.34
N PRO A 18 0.17 5.38 -31.47
CA PRO A 18 -1.26 5.18 -31.45
C PRO A 18 -1.89 5.75 -30.18
N GLU A 19 -3.07 6.37 -30.31
CA GLU A 19 -3.81 6.99 -29.20
C GLU A 19 -4.01 6.03 -28.00
N SER A 20 -4.18 4.73 -28.27
CA SER A 20 -4.26 3.70 -27.24
C SER A 20 -3.00 3.59 -26.38
N LEU A 21 -1.83 3.75 -26.98
CA LEU A 21 -0.53 3.70 -26.28
C LEU A 21 -0.30 4.99 -25.48
N VAL A 22 -0.66 6.14 -26.05
CA VAL A 22 -0.59 7.44 -25.36
C VAL A 22 -1.44 7.41 -24.08
N LYS A 23 -2.64 6.84 -24.17
CA LYS A 23 -3.52 6.64 -23.01
C LYS A 23 -2.87 5.75 -21.94
N GLU A 24 -2.28 4.63 -22.33
CA GLU A 24 -1.60 3.72 -21.40
C GLU A 24 -0.41 4.41 -20.68
N ILE A 25 0.34 5.23 -21.40
CA ILE A 25 1.46 6.01 -20.82
C ILE A 25 0.94 7.04 -19.80
N LEU A 26 -0.17 7.72 -20.11
CA LEU A 26 -0.80 8.68 -19.19
C LEU A 26 -1.34 7.98 -17.94
N ASP A 27 -2.01 6.83 -18.10
CA ASP A 27 -2.53 6.02 -17.00
C ASP A 27 -1.37 5.54 -16.09
N PHE A 28 -0.24 5.13 -16.69
CA PHE A 28 0.95 4.73 -15.94
C PHE A 28 1.62 5.90 -15.20
N ALA A 29 1.71 7.07 -15.83
CA ALA A 29 2.24 8.28 -15.18
C ALA A 29 1.37 8.68 -13.97
N GLU A 30 0.04 8.62 -14.11
CA GLU A 30 -0.89 8.88 -13.02
C GLU A 30 -0.77 7.85 -11.90
N PHE A 31 -0.58 6.57 -12.24
CA PHE A 31 -0.28 5.52 -11.27
C PHE A 31 1.00 5.83 -10.46
N LEU A 32 2.08 6.26 -11.09
CA LEU A 32 3.34 6.59 -10.41
C LEU A 32 3.19 7.80 -9.47
N ILE A 33 2.49 8.86 -9.92
CA ILE A 33 2.20 10.04 -9.11
C ILE A 33 1.36 9.63 -7.88
N ASN A 34 0.33 8.83 -8.09
CA ASN A 34 -0.53 8.34 -7.00
C ASN A 34 0.23 7.40 -6.06
N LYS A 35 1.14 6.57 -6.56
CA LYS A 35 1.99 5.71 -5.73
C LYS A 35 2.94 6.53 -4.87
N GLN A 36 3.59 7.56 -5.42
CA GLN A 36 4.43 8.47 -4.63
C GLN A 36 3.60 9.21 -3.57
N ALA A 37 2.39 9.67 -3.91
CA ALA A 37 1.52 10.36 -2.98
C ALA A 37 0.94 9.47 -1.87
N LYS A 38 0.69 8.19 -2.15
CA LYS A 38 0.10 7.22 -1.21
C LYS A 38 1.11 6.49 -0.33
N THR A 39 2.41 6.71 -0.53
CA THR A 39 3.47 6.03 0.22
C THR A 39 4.24 7.03 1.07
N SER A 40 3.55 7.73 1.99
CA SER A 40 4.28 8.40 3.07
C SER A 40 4.82 7.33 4.02
N ASN A 41 6.04 7.51 4.54
CA ASN A 41 6.60 6.60 5.56
C ASN A 41 5.65 6.44 6.76
N GLU A 42 4.80 7.44 7.02
CA GLU A 42 3.77 7.40 8.06
C GLU A 42 2.63 6.42 7.71
N GLN A 43 2.18 6.32 6.46
CA GLN A 43 1.20 5.32 6.05
C GLN A 43 1.74 3.89 6.18
N ILE A 44 3.00 3.66 5.77
CA ILE A 44 3.67 2.36 5.97
C ILE A 44 3.74 2.02 7.47
N ARG A 45 4.09 2.99 8.32
CA ARG A 45 4.14 2.80 9.77
C ARG A 45 2.77 2.47 10.36
N LEU A 46 1.72 3.15 9.92
CA LEU A 46 0.35 2.90 10.37
C LEU A 46 -0.14 1.50 9.92
N GLU A 47 0.14 1.11 8.69
CA GLU A 47 -0.18 -0.22 8.18
C GLU A 47 0.56 -1.32 8.95
N LEU A 48 1.86 -1.17 9.18
CA LEU A 48 2.66 -2.10 9.99
C LEU A 48 2.16 -2.18 11.44
N HIS A 49 1.82 -1.04 12.06
CA HIS A 49 1.27 -1.02 13.40
C HIS A 49 -0.10 -1.72 13.45
N SER A 50 -0.97 -1.48 12.47
CA SER A 50 -2.28 -2.15 12.38
C SER A 50 -2.15 -3.66 12.23
N LEU A 51 -1.22 -4.13 11.39
CA LEU A 51 -0.94 -5.55 11.23
C LEU A 51 -0.43 -6.18 12.53
N SER A 52 0.52 -5.52 13.21
CA SER A 52 1.03 -6.01 14.49
C SER A 52 -0.05 -6.12 15.57
N GLN A 53 -0.99 -5.16 15.62
CA GLN A 53 -2.09 -5.19 16.57
C GLN A 53 -3.10 -6.29 16.26
N SER A 54 -3.36 -6.54 14.98
CA SER A 54 -4.21 -7.64 14.54
C SER A 54 -3.61 -9.00 14.89
N GLU A 55 -2.29 -9.17 14.70
CA GLU A 55 -1.58 -10.41 15.04
C GLU A 55 -1.54 -10.63 16.56
N ILE A 56 -1.29 -9.59 17.35
CA ILE A 56 -1.34 -9.67 18.83
C ILE A 56 -2.74 -10.05 19.31
N SER A 57 -3.79 -9.43 18.74
CA SER A 57 -5.18 -9.73 19.12
C SER A 57 -5.54 -11.18 18.78
N HIS A 58 -5.12 -11.67 17.62
CA HIS A 58 -5.34 -13.06 17.21
C HIS A 58 -4.65 -14.06 18.16
N LEU A 59 -3.41 -13.76 18.57
CA LEU A 59 -2.70 -14.56 19.57
C LEU A 59 -3.42 -14.51 20.92
N ASP A 60 -3.84 -13.34 21.40
CA ASP A 60 -4.57 -13.23 22.66
C ASP A 60 -5.89 -14.03 22.62
N GLU A 61 -6.61 -14.03 21.49
CA GLU A 61 -7.79 -14.85 21.28
C GLU A 61 -7.46 -16.36 21.29
N GLU A 62 -6.41 -16.79 20.57
CA GLU A 62 -5.96 -18.19 20.56
C GLU A 62 -5.53 -18.69 21.94
N PHE A 63 -4.91 -17.83 22.75
CA PHE A 63 -4.39 -18.17 24.08
C PHE A 63 -5.38 -17.85 25.22
N THR A 64 -6.57 -17.32 24.91
CA THR A 64 -7.62 -17.08 25.91
C THR A 64 -8.10 -18.42 26.47
N GLY A 65 -7.69 -18.71 27.71
CA GLY A 65 -8.00 -19.97 28.39
C GLY A 65 -6.88 -21.01 28.38
N TYR A 66 -5.74 -20.74 27.73
CA TYR A 66 -4.60 -21.65 27.66
C TYR A 66 -4.10 -22.12 29.04
N LYS A 67 -4.09 -21.23 30.04
CA LYS A 67 -3.71 -21.55 31.44
C LYS A 67 -4.69 -22.50 32.14
N LEU A 68 -5.94 -22.56 31.67
CA LEU A 68 -6.96 -23.48 32.20
C LEU A 68 -6.85 -24.86 31.57
N THR A 69 -6.49 -24.93 30.28
CA THR A 69 -6.33 -26.20 29.54
C THR A 69 -4.97 -26.86 29.78
N TYR A 70 -3.94 -26.08 30.11
CA TYR A 70 -2.60 -26.56 30.43
C TYR A 70 -2.11 -25.99 31.78
N PRO A 71 -2.72 -26.42 32.91
CA PRO A 71 -2.24 -26.01 34.22
C PRO A 71 -0.81 -26.54 34.43
N LYS A 72 0.08 -25.70 34.95
CA LYS A 72 1.42 -26.14 35.35
C LYS A 72 1.26 -27.22 36.42
N ILE A 73 1.65 -28.44 36.11
CA ILE A 73 1.85 -29.48 37.12
C ILE A 73 3.15 -29.08 37.83
N ASN A 74 3.04 -28.57 39.06
CA ASN A 74 4.21 -28.34 39.90
C ASN A 74 4.73 -29.72 40.35
N ASP A 75 6.00 -30.01 40.05
CA ASP A 75 6.80 -31.01 40.78
C ASP A 75 7.24 -30.43 42.14
#